data_AF-A0A380DWK5-F1
#
_entry.id   AF-A0A380DWK5-F1
#
_cell.length_a   1.000
_cell.length_b   1.000
_cell.length_c   1.000
_cell.angle_alpha   90.00
_cell.angle_beta   90.00
_cell.angle_gamma   90.00
#
_symmetry.space_group_name_H-M   'P 1'
#
loop_
_entity.id
_entity.type
_entity.pdbx_description
1 polymer ?
#
loop_
_entity_poly.entity_id
_entity_poly.type
_entity_poly.pdbx_seq_one_letter_code
_entity_poly.pdbx_strand_id
1 'polypeptide(L)'
;MQEEKIQANHQITPDSIGLILGFLVERFMNNQEELHIVDIASGAGHLSATVKEVLPEIAVMHHLIEVDPVLSRVSVHLANFLEIPFDVYPQMPLCHYH
;
A
#
# COMPACT_ATOMS: atom_id res chain seq x y z
N MET A 1 -26.94 11.85 14.93
CA MET A 1 -25.56 11.54 14.50
C MET A 1 -25.55 11.69 12.99
N GLN A 2 -24.82 12.66 12.46
CA GLN A 2 -24.67 12.80 11.02
C GLN A 2 -23.67 11.71 10.60
N GLU A 3 -24.11 10.75 9.78
CA GLU A 3 -23.18 9.78 9.20
C GLU A 3 -22.27 10.53 8.23
N GLU A 4 -21.06 10.87 8.66
CA GLU A 4 -20.03 11.33 7.75
C GLU A 4 -19.62 10.16 6.87
N LYS A 5 -20.21 10.12 5.67
CA LYS A 5 -19.93 9.11 4.67
C LYS A 5 -18.50 9.33 4.19
N ILE A 6 -17.58 8.46 4.61
CA ILE A 6 -16.21 8.42 4.06
C ILE A 6 -16.35 8.34 2.55
N GLN A 7 -15.69 9.24 1.83
CA GLN A 7 -15.72 9.24 0.36
C GLN A 7 -15.17 7.90 -0.14
N ALA A 8 -15.72 7.38 -1.23
CA ALA A 8 -15.38 6.03 -1.70
C ALA A 8 -13.87 5.85 -1.97
N ASN A 9 -13.19 6.92 -2.38
CA ASN A 9 -11.75 6.99 -2.61
C ASN A 9 -10.89 7.12 -1.33
N HIS A 10 -11.51 7.19 -0.15
CA HIS A 10 -10.84 7.19 1.17
C HIS A 10 -11.11 5.90 1.95
N GLN A 11 -11.76 4.90 1.33
CA GLN A 11 -12.01 3.61 1.95
C GLN A 11 -10.76 2.72 1.90
N ILE A 12 -10.56 1.96 2.97
CA ILE A 12 -9.50 0.96 3.04
C ILE A 12 -9.81 -0.20 2.09
N THR A 13 -8.79 -0.71 1.38
CA THR A 13 -8.93 -1.94 0.61
C THR A 13 -9.23 -3.10 1.57
N PRO A 14 -10.34 -3.85 1.41
CA PRO A 14 -10.63 -4.98 2.28
C PRO A 14 -9.56 -6.08 2.17
N ASP A 15 -9.25 -6.74 3.29
CA ASP A 15 -8.24 -7.82 3.38
C ASP A 15 -8.43 -8.89 2.32
N SER A 16 -9.67 -9.27 2.01
CA SER A 16 -9.95 -10.30 1.00
C SER A 16 -9.37 -9.94 -0.37
N ILE A 17 -9.35 -8.66 -0.74
CA ILE A 17 -8.73 -8.22 -2.00
C ILE A 17 -7.20 -8.29 -1.89
N GLY A 18 -6.65 -7.82 -0.77
CA GLY A 18 -5.20 -7.86 -0.52
C GLY A 18 -4.64 -9.28 -0.50
N LEU A 19 -5.35 -10.23 0.12
CA LEU A 19 -4.96 -11.64 0.17
C LEU A 19 -4.98 -12.29 -1.22
N ILE A 20 -6.00 -11.99 -2.05
CA ILE A 20 -6.05 -12.48 -3.42
C ILE A 20 -4.86 -11.96 -4.24
N LEU A 21 -4.56 -10.66 -4.11
CA LEU A 21 -3.43 -10.06 -4.82
C LEU A 21 -2.09 -10.61 -4.31
N GLY A 22 -1.91 -10.73 -3.01
CA GLY A 22 -0.72 -11.34 -2.40
C GLY A 22 -0.48 -12.76 -2.91
N PHE A 23 -1.53 -13.58 -2.95
CA PHE A 23 -1.45 -14.94 -3.50
C PHE A 23 -1.03 -14.96 -4.97
N LEU A 24 -1.56 -14.04 -5.78
CA LEU A 24 -1.15 -13.94 -7.18
C LEU A 24 0.33 -13.52 -7.29
N VAL A 25 0.77 -12.52 -6.53
CA VAL A 25 2.17 -12.07 -6.53
C VAL A 25 3.09 -13.20 -6.10
N GLU A 26 2.77 -13.91 -5.01
CA GLU A 26 3.51 -15.07 -4.53
C GLU A 26 3.69 -16.09 -5.66
N ARG A 27 2.61 -16.41 -6.39
CA ARG A 27 2.64 -17.45 -7.41
C ARG A 27 3.54 -17.12 -8.60
N PHE A 28 3.67 -15.84 -8.94
CA PHE A 28 4.53 -15.40 -10.04
C PHE A 28 5.96 -15.07 -9.59
N MET A 29 6.16 -14.68 -8.33
CA MET A 29 7.43 -14.15 -7.83
C MET A 29 8.19 -15.10 -6.88
N ASN A 30 7.72 -16.34 -6.67
CA ASN A 30 8.27 -17.30 -5.69
C ASN A 30 9.77 -17.67 -5.81
N ASN A 31 10.44 -17.24 -6.88
CA ASN A 31 11.88 -17.47 -7.09
C ASN A 31 12.71 -16.18 -6.99
N GLN A 32 12.12 -15.08 -6.54
CA GLN A 32 12.80 -13.80 -6.33
C GLN A 32 13.13 -13.64 -4.86
N GLU A 33 14.35 -13.20 -4.57
CA GLU A 33 14.76 -12.84 -3.20
C GLU A 33 14.30 -11.43 -2.83
N GLU A 34 14.18 -10.54 -3.82
CA GLU A 34 13.82 -9.14 -3.66
C GLU A 34 12.71 -8.72 -4.66
N LEU A 35 11.79 -7.87 -4.21
CA LEU A 35 10.70 -7.34 -5.04
C LEU A 35 10.43 -5.86 -4.72
N HIS A 36 10.20 -5.06 -5.75
CA HIS A 36 9.71 -3.69 -5.61
C HIS A 36 8.25 -3.61 -6.04
N ILE A 37 7.39 -3.11 -5.14
CA ILE A 37 5.96 -2.92 -5.40
C ILE A 37 5.66 -1.42 -5.39
N VAL A 38 4.93 -0.95 -6.40
CA VAL A 38 4.42 0.43 -6.44
C VAL A 38 2.90 0.39 -6.26
N ASP A 39 2.41 1.05 -5.21
CA ASP A 39 1.00 1.18 -4.85
C ASP A 39 0.56 2.63 -5.09
N ILE A 40 -0.21 2.83 -6.16
CA ILE A 40 -0.65 4.16 -6.63
C ILE A 40 -2.02 4.45 -6.03
N ALA A 41 -2.19 5.65 -5.46
CA ALA A 41 -3.35 6.00 -4.64
C ALA A 41 -3.49 5.01 -3.47
N SER A 42 -2.37 4.80 -2.76
CA SER A 42 -2.22 3.76 -1.74
C SER A 42 -3.12 3.94 -0.53
N GLY A 43 -3.72 5.12 -0.36
CA GLY A 43 -4.44 5.51 0.84
C GLY A 43 -3.54 5.35 2.06
N ALA A 44 -4.02 4.61 3.07
CA ALA A 44 -3.26 4.30 4.27
C ALA A 44 -2.19 3.22 4.09
N GLY A 45 -2.05 2.61 2.90
CA GLY A 45 -1.04 1.57 2.64
C GLY A 45 -1.46 0.15 3.06
N HIS A 46 -2.74 -0.06 3.38
CA HIS A 46 -3.24 -1.33 3.89
C HIS A 46 -3.08 -2.48 2.89
N LEU A 47 -3.36 -2.23 1.60
CA LEU A 47 -3.16 -3.24 0.55
C LEU A 47 -1.70 -3.70 0.51
N SER A 48 -0.75 -2.75 0.50
CA SER A 48 0.68 -3.04 0.54
C SER A 48 1.07 -3.86 1.78
N ALA A 49 0.51 -3.54 2.95
CA ALA A 49 0.74 -4.31 4.18
C ALA A 49 0.21 -5.75 4.08
N THR A 50 -1.01 -5.94 3.58
CA THR A 50 -1.58 -7.28 3.37
C THR A 50 -0.75 -8.09 2.39
N VAL A 51 -0.23 -7.47 1.32
CA VAL A 51 0.64 -8.17 0.36
C VAL A 51 1.96 -8.59 1.02
N LYS A 52 2.56 -7.75 1.88
CA LYS A 52 3.78 -8.13 2.61
C LYS A 52 3.53 -9.31 3.55
N GLU A 53 2.39 -9.35 4.22
CA GLU A 53 1.99 -10.46 5.11
C GLU A 53 1.92 -11.81 4.36
N VAL A 54 1.47 -11.79 3.10
CA VAL A 54 1.43 -13.00 2.24
C VAL A 54 2.82 -13.38 1.73
N LEU A 55 3.79 -12.45 1.71
CA LEU A 55 5.14 -12.64 1.17
C LEU A 55 6.21 -12.53 2.28
N PRO A 56 6.21 -13.39 3.31
CA PRO A 56 7.11 -13.26 4.44
C PRO A 56 8.58 -13.46 4.03
N GLU A 57 8.86 -14.39 3.12
CA GLU A 57 10.21 -14.79 2.71
C GLU A 57 10.86 -13.87 1.67
N ILE A 58 10.08 -13.04 0.97
CA ILE A 58 10.60 -12.11 -0.04
C ILE A 58 10.90 -10.76 0.62
N ALA A 59 12.09 -10.21 0.38
CA ALA A 59 12.39 -8.85 0.76
C ALA A 59 11.65 -7.88 -0.17
N VAL A 60 10.52 -7.32 0.31
CA VAL A 60 9.68 -6.43 -0.48
C VAL A 60 9.90 -4.99 -0.06
N MET A 61 10.28 -4.15 -1.01
CA MET A 61 10.27 -2.69 -0.86
C MET A 61 8.95 -2.15 -1.43
N HIS A 62 8.17 -1.45 -0.62
CA HIS A 62 6.89 -0.87 -1.05
C HIS A 62 7.02 0.63 -1.26
N HIS A 63 6.67 1.09 -2.45
CA HIS A 63 6.62 2.49 -2.85
C HIS A 63 5.16 2.94 -2.89
N LEU A 64 4.75 3.78 -1.95
CA LEU A 64 3.37 4.23 -1.77
C LEU A 64 3.23 5.65 -2.31
N ILE A 65 2.36 5.86 -3.29
CA ILE A 65 2.07 7.20 -3.84
C ILE A 65 0.67 7.61 -3.39
N GLU A 66 0.60 8.67 -2.59
CA GLU A 66 -0.67 9.19 -2.05
C GLU A 66 -0.70 10.72 -2.11
N VAL A 67 -1.83 11.29 -2.55
CA VAL A 67 -2.00 12.74 -2.65
C VAL A 67 -2.59 13.36 -1.38
N ASP A 68 -3.33 12.56 -0.61
CA ASP A 68 -3.91 12.98 0.66
C ASP A 68 -2.84 12.96 1.77
N PRO A 69 -2.46 14.12 2.33
CA PRO A 69 -1.40 14.19 3.33
C PRO A 69 -1.79 13.54 4.66
N VAL A 70 -3.08 13.39 4.97
CA VAL A 70 -3.53 12.69 6.18
C VAL A 70 -3.31 11.20 6.01
N LEU A 71 -3.77 10.62 4.89
CA LEU A 71 -3.58 9.21 4.60
C LEU A 71 -2.10 8.83 4.46
N SER A 72 -1.31 9.68 3.82
CA SER A 72 0.16 9.53 3.74
C SER A 72 0.81 9.52 5.13
N ARG A 73 0.35 10.34 6.07
CA ARG A 73 0.86 10.28 7.46
C ARG A 73 0.40 9.00 8.16
N VAL A 74 -0.82 8.55 7.93
CA VAL A 74 -1.32 7.28 8.50
C VAL A 74 -0.49 6.11 7.98
N SER A 75 -0.12 6.07 6.69
CA SER A 75 0.70 5.00 6.13
C SER A 75 2.10 4.94 6.74
N VAL A 76 2.72 6.09 7.06
CA VAL A 76 4.00 6.12 7.80
C VAL A 76 3.86 5.54 9.21
N HIS A 77 2.77 5.84 9.92
CA HIS A 77 2.55 5.26 11.25
C HIS A 77 2.23 3.76 11.19
N LEU A 78 1.50 3.33 10.16
CA LEU A 78 1.25 1.92 9.88
C LEU A 78 2.55 1.16 9.60
N ALA A 79 3.41 1.72 8.75
CA ALA A 79 4.73 1.18 8.44
C ALA A 79 5.58 0.98 9.70
N ASN A 80 5.64 2.02 10.55
CA ASN A 80 6.37 1.95 11.82
C ASN A 80 5.78 0.91 12.77
N PHE A 81 4.45 0.79 12.83
CA PHE A 81 3.78 -0.16 13.70
C PHE A 81 3.97 -1.61 13.26
N LEU A 82 3.92 -1.87 11.96
CA LEU A 82 4.08 -3.21 11.38
C LEU A 82 5.54 -3.57 11.09
N GLU A 83 6.47 -2.64 11.29
CA GLU A 83 7.90 -2.79 10.94
C GLU A 83 8.13 -3.13 9.46
N ILE A 84 7.32 -2.55 8.56
CA ILE A 84 7.41 -2.77 7.11
C ILE A 84 8.10 -1.55 6.45
N PRO A 85 9.09 -1.75 5.55
CA PRO A 85 9.75 -0.65 4.86
C PRO A 85 8.85 -0.04 3.76
N PHE A 86 8.12 1.02 4.11
CA PHE A 86 7.36 1.84 3.16
C PHE A 86 8.12 3.10 2.80
N ASP A 87 8.37 3.29 1.50
CA ASP A 87 8.77 4.57 0.91
C ASP A 87 7.50 5.32 0.47
N VAL A 88 7.14 6.37 1.22
CA VAL A 88 5.90 7.14 1.00
C VAL A 88 6.18 8.43 0.24
N TYR A 89 5.51 8.62 -0.89
CA TYR A 89 5.63 9.78 -1.77
C TYR A 89 4.34 10.60 -1.76
N PRO A 90 4.30 11.76 -1.08
CA PRO A 90 3.13 12.62 -1.00
C PRO A 90 2.98 13.49 -2.27
N GLN A 91 2.69 12.88 -3.42
CA GLN A 91 2.68 13.57 -4.72
C GLN A 91 1.62 13.03 -5.68
N MET A 92 1.17 13.86 -6.63
CA MET A 92 0.28 13.41 -7.71
C MET A 92 1.03 12.49 -8.69
N PRO A 93 0.50 11.28 -8.98
CA PRO A 93 1.15 10.34 -9.91
C PRO A 93 1.26 10.87 -11.35
N LEU A 94 0.40 11.82 -11.73
CA LEU A 94 0.20 12.31 -13.10
C LEU A 94 0.75 13.72 -13.34
N CYS A 95 1.55 14.29 -12.42
CA CYS A 95 2.21 15.56 -12.66
C CYS A 95 3.33 15.40 -13.70
N HIS A 96 2.96 15.47 -14.98
CA HIS A 96 3.90 15.85 -16.03
C HIS A 96 4.32 17.31 -15.80
N TYR A 97 5.62 17.52 -15.60
CA TYR A 97 6.23 18.85 -15.75
C TYR A 97 6.05 19.28 -17.20
N HIS A 98 5.31 20.36 -17.42
CA HIS A 98 5.37 21.17 -18.62
C HIS A 98 5.99 22.51 -18.25
#